data_AF-A0A5E4Z3I1-F1
#
_entry.id   AF-A0A5E4Z3I1-F1
#
_cell.length_a   1.000
_cell.length_b   1.000
_cell.length_c   1.000
_cell.angle_alpha   90.00
_cell.angle_beta   90.00
_cell.angle_gamma   90.00
#
_symmetry.space_group_name_H-M   'P 1'
#
loop_
_entity.id
_entity.type
_entity.pdbx_description
1 polymer ?
#
loop_
_entity_poly.entity_id
_entity_poly.type
_entity_poly.pdbx_seq_one_letter_code
_entity_poly.pdbx_strand_id
1 'polypeptide(L)'
;MKSTPIPPLLRGLLHEFLDDRELAQRLHVSPKLPAQWRHLGKFADELPHYKFGRCVRYRREDVDTFIEKMRVGGVATGGYHAE
;
A
#
# COMPACT_ATOMS: atom_id res chain seq x y z
N MET A 1 -0.09 14.23 30.52
CA MET A 1 -0.54 13.80 29.18
C MET A 1 -0.88 12.31 29.28
N LYS A 2 -2.14 11.92 29.11
CA LYS A 2 -2.56 10.52 29.29
C LYS A 2 -2.12 9.72 28.06
N SER A 3 -1.09 8.88 28.23
CA SER A 3 -0.69 7.91 27.23
C SER A 3 -1.73 6.80 27.20
N THR A 4 -2.74 6.91 26.34
CA THR A 4 -3.74 5.85 26.18
C THR A 4 -3.04 4.62 25.63
N PRO A 5 -2.98 3.49 26.39
CA PRO A 5 -2.41 2.27 25.86
C PRO A 5 -3.29 1.79 24.72
N ILE A 6 -2.71 1.73 23.52
CA ILE A 6 -3.37 1.23 22.33
C ILE A 6 -3.79 -0.22 22.62
N PRO A 7 -5.08 -0.58 22.53
CA PRO A 7 -5.55 -1.92 22.81
C PRO A 7 -4.76 -2.95 21.98
N PRO A 8 -4.42 -4.14 22.53
CA PRO A 8 -3.65 -5.16 21.81
C PRO A 8 -4.33 -5.61 20.51
N LEU A 9 -5.66 -5.56 20.45
CA LEU A 9 -6.44 -5.80 19.23
C LEU A 9 -6.20 -4.74 18.15
N LEU A 10 -6.03 -3.47 18.55
CA LEU A 10 -5.65 -2.40 17.63
C LEU A 10 -4.19 -2.53 17.16
N ARG A 11 -3.32 -3.13 17.98
CA ARG A 11 -1.92 -3.39 17.60
C ARG A 11 -1.81 -4.40 16.46
N GLY A 12 -2.63 -5.45 16.49
CA GLY A 12 -2.74 -6.41 15.39
C GLY A 12 -3.20 -5.73 14.11
N LEU A 13 -4.28 -4.94 14.20
CA LEU A 13 -4.80 -4.16 13.07
C LEU A 13 -3.77 -3.19 12.48
N LEU A 14 -2.99 -2.49 13.30
CA LEU A 14 -1.97 -1.54 12.80
C LEU A 14 -0.80 -2.22 12.07
N HIS A 15 -0.49 -3.47 12.41
CA HIS A 15 0.50 -4.28 11.68
C HIS A 15 0.03 -4.71 10.29
N GLU A 16 -1.27 -4.59 10.03
CA GLU A 16 -1.89 -4.92 8.74
C GLU A 16 -1.89 -3.74 7.79
N PHE A 17 -1.50 -2.52 8.18
CA PHE A 17 -1.54 -1.37 7.28
C PHE A 17 -0.13 -0.93 6.83
N LEU A 18 0.13 -1.03 5.53
CA LEU A 18 1.36 -0.67 4.84
C LEU A 18 1.31 0.79 4.37
N ASP A 19 2.40 1.54 4.56
CA ASP A 19 2.56 2.87 3.96
C ASP A 19 2.95 2.77 2.48
N ASP A 20 2.90 3.88 1.72
CA ASP A 20 3.31 3.94 0.30
C ASP A 20 4.69 3.33 0.01
N ARG A 21 5.66 3.52 0.92
CA ARG A 21 7.01 2.98 0.78
C ARG A 21 7.05 1.46 0.94
N GLU A 22 6.37 0.94 1.95
CA GLU A 22 6.30 -0.50 2.18
C GLU A 22 5.53 -1.19 1.08
N LEU A 23 4.41 -0.60 0.64
CA LEU A 23 3.66 -1.05 -0.51
C LEU A 23 4.58 -1.15 -1.74
N ALA A 24 5.31 -0.08 -2.05
CA ALA A 24 6.23 -0.06 -3.19
C ALA A 24 7.32 -1.14 -3.10
N GLN A 25 7.90 -1.34 -1.91
CA GLN A 25 8.89 -2.40 -1.67
C GLN A 25 8.30 -3.79 -1.84
N ARG A 26 7.11 -4.05 -1.29
CA ARG A 26 6.39 -5.33 -1.39
C ARG A 26 6.05 -5.70 -2.82
N LEU A 27 5.59 -4.71 -3.58
CA LEU A 27 5.27 -4.84 -4.99
C LEU A 27 6.51 -4.83 -5.89
N HIS A 28 7.70 -4.54 -5.33
CA HIS A 28 8.93 -4.29 -6.09
C HIS A 28 8.73 -3.23 -7.20
N VAL A 29 7.90 -2.22 -6.92
CA VAL A 29 7.59 -1.12 -7.83
C VAL A 29 8.23 0.18 -7.37
N SER A 30 8.30 1.14 -8.29
CA SER A 30 8.71 2.50 -7.95
C SER A 30 7.74 3.15 -6.96
N PRO A 31 8.22 3.91 -5.95
CA PRO A 31 7.36 4.58 -4.96
C PRO A 31 6.46 5.66 -5.56
N LYS A 32 6.67 6.04 -6.83
CA LYS A 32 5.78 6.94 -7.58
C LYS A 32 4.51 6.24 -8.09
N LEU A 33 4.54 4.91 -8.30
CA LEU A 33 3.39 4.18 -8.84
C LEU A 33 2.19 4.14 -7.89
N PRO A 34 2.34 3.87 -6.57
CA PRO A 34 1.22 3.93 -5.64
C PRO A 34 0.50 5.28 -5.67
N ALA A 35 1.26 6.38 -5.69
CA ALA A 35 0.73 7.72 -5.79
C ALA A 35 -0.02 7.93 -7.12
N GLN A 36 0.53 7.42 -8.23
CA GLN A 36 -0.09 7.49 -9.55
C GLN A 36 -1.38 6.67 -9.63
N TRP A 37 -1.42 5.45 -9.08
CA TRP A 37 -2.62 4.62 -9.04
C TRP A 37 -3.73 5.26 -8.20
N ARG A 38 -3.35 5.91 -7.10
CA ARG A 38 -4.28 6.68 -6.27
C ARG A 38 -4.86 7.86 -7.04
N HIS A 39 -4.05 8.55 -7.84
CA HIS A 39 -4.49 9.65 -8.67
C HIS A 39 -5.40 9.19 -9.82
N LEU A 40 -5.05 8.07 -10.46
CA LEU A 40 -5.82 7.48 -11.55
C LEU A 40 -7.08 6.74 -11.07
N GLY A 41 -7.19 6.43 -9.78
CA GLY A 41 -8.27 5.60 -9.22
C GLY A 41 -8.28 4.16 -9.73
N LYS A 42 -7.21 3.70 -10.40
CA LYS A 42 -7.17 2.44 -11.16
C LYS A 42 -7.41 1.20 -10.30
N PHE A 43 -6.94 1.23 -9.06
CA PHE A 43 -7.03 0.11 -8.11
C PHE A 43 -7.73 0.52 -6.82
N ALA A 44 -8.67 1.47 -6.87
CA ALA A 44 -9.38 1.91 -5.67
C ALA A 44 -10.24 0.81 -5.03
N ASP A 45 -10.72 -0.14 -5.83
CA ASP A 45 -11.53 -1.29 -5.41
C ASP A 45 -10.67 -2.44 -4.86
N GLU A 46 -9.57 -2.77 -5.56
CA GLU A 46 -8.67 -3.87 -5.21
C GLU A 46 -7.60 -3.49 -4.18
N LEU A 47 -7.30 -2.20 -4.07
CA LEU A 47 -6.29 -1.65 -3.17
C LEU A 47 -6.88 -0.45 -2.42
N PRO A 48 -7.80 -0.70 -1.46
CA PRO A 48 -8.43 0.35 -0.69
C PRO A 48 -7.37 1.16 0.06
N HIS A 49 -7.47 2.49 -0.05
CA HIS A 49 -6.53 3.39 0.60
C HIS A 49 -7.19 4.07 1.81
N TYR A 50 -6.57 3.90 2.97
CA TYR A 50 -7.02 4.47 4.23
C TYR A 50 -6.22 5.72 4.54
N LYS A 51 -6.90 6.86 4.65
CA LYS A 51 -6.27 8.13 5.02
C LYS A 51 -6.20 8.27 6.53
N PHE A 52 -5.00 8.17 7.08
CA PHE A 52 -4.69 8.50 8.46
C PHE A 52 -4.12 9.92 8.52
N GLY A 53 -5.02 10.91 8.52
CA GLY A 53 -4.65 12.32 8.47
C GLY A 53 -3.91 12.66 7.17
N ARG A 54 -2.59 12.91 7.27
CA ARG A 54 -1.73 13.19 6.10
C ARG A 54 -1.09 11.94 5.49
N CYS A 55 -1.14 10.81 6.19
CA CYS A 55 -0.54 9.55 5.73
C CYS A 55 -1.62 8.69 5.05
N VAL A 56 -1.25 8.02 3.97
CA VAL A 56 -2.10 7.03 3.30
C VAL A 56 -1.54 5.64 3.58
N ARG A 57 -2.41 4.73 3.99
CA ARG A 57 -2.06 3.34 4.25
C ARG A 57 -2.95 2.36 3.53
N TYR A 58 -2.43 1.17 3.32
CA TYR A 58 -3.02 0.09 2.54
C TYR A 58 -3.06 -1.17 3.38
N ARG A 59 -4.15 -1.93 3.32
CA ARG A 59 -4.23 -3.20 4.05
C ARG A 59 -3.33 -4.25 3.42
N ARG A 60 -2.60 -4.99 4.23
CA ARG A 60 -1.65 -6.01 3.81
C ARG A 60 -2.35 -7.14 3.06
N GLU A 61 -3.52 -7.58 3.53
CA GLU A 61 -4.30 -8.62 2.84
C GLU A 61 -4.71 -8.19 1.43
N ASP A 62 -5.19 -6.96 1.28
CA ASP A 62 -5.54 -6.39 -0.02
C ASP A 62 -4.29 -6.25 -0.91
N VAL A 63 -3.15 -5.86 -0.33
CA VAL A 63 -1.87 -5.75 -1.03
C VAL A 63 -1.35 -7.11 -1.48
N ASP A 64 -1.38 -8.13 -0.64
CA ASP A 64 -0.97 -9.50 -0.99
C ASP A 64 -1.89 -10.05 -2.10
N THR A 65 -3.22 -9.89 -1.97
CA THR A 65 -4.20 -10.26 -3.02
C THR A 65 -3.94 -9.52 -4.32
N PHE A 66 -3.64 -8.22 -4.23
CA PHE A 66 -3.31 -7.39 -5.36
C PHE A 66 -2.00 -7.82 -6.02
N ILE A 67 -0.96 -8.18 -5.24
CA ILE A 67 0.29 -8.73 -5.76
C ILE A 67 0.02 -10.04 -6.50
N GLU A 68 -0.80 -10.93 -5.94
CA GLU A 68 -1.17 -12.18 -6.62
C GLU A 68 -1.87 -11.90 -7.95
N LYS A 69 -2.85 -11.00 -7.97
CA LYS A 69 -3.53 -10.58 -9.22
C LYS A 69 -2.59 -9.90 -10.20
N MET A 70 -1.72 -9.01 -9.73
CA MET A 70 -0.80 -8.24 -10.57
C MET A 70 0.32 -9.12 -11.14
N ARG A 71 0.76 -10.12 -10.37
CA ARG A 71 1.71 -11.15 -10.80
C ARG A 71 1.12 -12.02 -11.91
N VAL A 72 -0.18 -12.32 -11.85
CA VAL A 72 -0.90 -13.01 -12.94
C VAL A 72 -1.19 -12.06 -14.11
N GLY A 73 -1.43 -10.78 -13.85
CA GLY A 73 -1.73 -9.75 -14.85
C GLY A 73 -0.52 -9.08 -15.52
N GLY A 74 0.71 -9.40 -15.11
CA GLY A 74 1.94 -8.97 -15.77
C GLY A 74 2.04 -7.47 -15.99
N VAL A 75 1.85 -6.65 -14.96
CA VAL A 75 2.11 -5.21 -15.09
C VAL A 75 3.60 -4.96 -14.95
N ALA A 76 4.34 -5.28 -16.02
CA ALA A 76 5.68 -4.80 -16.24
C ALA A 76 5.66 -3.27 -16.17
N THR A 77 6.07 -2.70 -15.05
CA THR A 77 6.28 -1.26 -15.00
C THR A 77 7.66 -1.01 -15.57
N GLY A 78 7.65 -0.49 -16.80
CA GLY A 78 8.83 -0.17 -17.59
C GLY A 78 9.85 0.66 -16.83
N GLY A 79 11.10 0.45 -17.22
CA GLY A 79 12.29 0.91 -16.54
C GLY A 79 12.35 2.42 -16.33
N TYR A 80 12.84 2.79 -15.15
CA TYR A 80 13.63 4.00 -15.02
C TYR A 80 15.09 3.60 -15.11
N HIS A 81 15.60 3.69 -16.33
CA HIS A 81 17.00 3.93 -16.60
C HIS A 81 17.38 5.22 -15.85
N ALA A 82 18.34 5.13 -14.92
CA ALA A 82 19.02 6.30 -14.39
C ALA A 82 20.51 6.04 -14.60
N GLU A 83 20.98 6.61 -15.71
CA GLU A 83 22.38 6.88 -16.03
C GLU A 83 23.07 7.74 -14.97
#